data_AF-A0A5P9NQX1-F1
#
_entry.id   AF-A0A5P9NQX1-F1
#
_cell.length_a   1.000
_cell.length_b   1.000
_cell.length_c   1.000
_cell.angle_alpha   90.00
_cell.angle_beta   90.00
_cell.angle_gamma   90.00
#
_symmetry.space_group_name_H-M   'P 1'
#
loop_
_entity.id
_entity.type
_entity.pdbx_description
1 polymer ?
#
loop_
_entity_poly.entity_id
_entity_poly.type
_entity_poly.pdbx_seq_one_letter_code
_entity_poly.pdbx_strand_id
1 'polypeptide(L)'
;MLKMVVFGIMLIMMSLVFMFFGLYILFINKLFIYEWMIYNLDSMKMNLIVVISFKLLMFMFLVMLICSMILLYSVSYMNLNNKYLIKRFYYLMMLFLLSMIFLILSPNMLTLLLGWDGLG
;
A
#
# COMPACT_ATOMS: atom_id res chain seq x y z
N MET A 1 6.52 -6.72 -19.67
CA MET A 1 5.17 -6.56 -20.24
C MET A 1 4.17 -7.55 -19.67
N LEU A 2 4.16 -8.84 -20.05
CA LEU A 2 3.14 -9.78 -19.54
C LEU A 2 3.08 -9.85 -17.99
N LYS A 3 4.25 -9.85 -17.32
CA LYS A 3 4.33 -9.76 -15.86
C LYS A 3 3.67 -8.50 -15.27
N MET A 4 3.82 -7.35 -15.92
CA MET A 4 3.22 -6.08 -15.48
C MET A 4 1.71 -6.09 -15.67
N VAL A 5 1.23 -6.65 -16.79
CA VAL A 5 -0.21 -6.80 -17.06
C VAL A 5 -0.85 -7.73 -16.03
N VAL A 6 -0.26 -8.91 -15.80
CA VAL A 6 -0.74 -9.85 -14.79
C VAL A 6 -0.79 -9.20 -13.41
N PHE A 7 0.27 -8.47 -13.04
CA PHE A 7 0.30 -7.80 -11.74
C PHE A 7 -0.71 -6.65 -11.65
N GLY A 8 -0.90 -5.86 -12.71
CA GLY A 8 -1.92 -4.82 -12.78
C GLY A 8 -3.32 -5.40 -12.55
N ILE A 9 -3.64 -6.53 -13.19
CA ILE A 9 -4.91 -7.23 -12.98
C ILE A 9 -5.03 -7.75 -11.54
N MET A 10 -3.95 -8.32 -10.98
CA MET A 10 -3.93 -8.75 -9.58
C MET A 10 -4.18 -7.59 -8.61
N LEU A 11 -3.62 -6.42 -8.85
CA LEU A 11 -3.87 -5.22 -8.04
C LEU A 11 -5.33 -4.76 -8.11
N ILE A 12 -5.97 -4.84 -9.28
CA ILE A 12 -7.41 -4.55 -9.41
C ILE A 12 -8.23 -5.51 -8.56
N MET A 13 -7.91 -6.80 -8.61
CA MET A 13 -8.63 -7.78 -7.79
C MET A 13 -8.43 -7.50 -6.29
N MET A 14 -7.21 -7.16 -5.87
CA MET A 14 -6.92 -6.81 -4.47
C MET A 14 -7.61 -5.52 -4.03
N SER A 15 -7.69 -4.50 -4.89
CA SER A 15 -8.37 -3.25 -4.56
C SER A 15 -9.86 -3.50 -4.27
N LEU A 16 -10.53 -4.31 -5.09
CA LEU A 16 -11.92 -4.70 -4.87
C LEU A 16 -12.11 -5.42 -3.53
N VAL A 17 -11.17 -6.30 -3.13
CA VAL A 17 -11.21 -6.94 -1.80
C VAL A 17 -11.15 -5.91 -0.68
N PHE A 18 -10.26 -4.91 -0.77
CA PHE A 18 -10.19 -3.83 0.23
C PHE A 18 -11.47 -2.99 0.29
N MET A 19 -12.13 -2.74 -0.84
CA MET A 19 -13.42 -2.04 -0.87
C MET A 19 -14.49 -2.83 -0.12
N PHE A 20 -14.66 -4.13 -0.43
CA PHE A 20 -15.66 -4.96 0.26
C PHE A 20 -15.36 -5.11 1.74
N PHE A 21 -14.09 -5.28 2.11
CA PHE A 21 -13.70 -5.35 3.51
C PHE A 21 -13.95 -4.02 4.24
N GLY A 22 -13.67 -2.89 3.58
CA GLY A 22 -14.00 -1.56 4.10
C GLY A 22 -15.49 -1.41 4.40
N LEU A 23 -16.35 -1.75 3.43
CA LEU A 23 -17.80 -1.73 3.60
C LEU A 23 -18.26 -2.65 4.74
N TYR A 24 -17.69 -3.84 4.86
CA TYR A 24 -17.99 -4.76 5.96
C TYR A 24 -17.68 -4.15 7.33
N ILE A 25 -16.52 -3.50 7.49
CA ILE A 25 -16.17 -2.82 8.74
C ILE A 25 -17.13 -1.65 9.03
N LEU A 26 -17.59 -0.94 8.01
CA LEU A 26 -18.60 0.10 8.15
C LEU A 26 -19.92 -0.46 8.66
N PHE A 27 -20.38 -1.61 8.14
CA PHE A 27 -21.59 -2.26 8.64
C PHE A 27 -21.50 -2.66 10.11
N ILE A 28 -20.33 -3.12 10.56
CA ILE A 28 -20.11 -3.50 11.95
C ILE A 28 -19.86 -2.28 12.86
N ASN A 29 -19.50 -1.12 12.29
CA ASN A 29 -19.12 0.09 13.01
C ASN A 29 -18.01 -0.14 14.06
N LYS A 30 -17.04 -1.00 13.76
CA LYS A 30 -15.88 -1.26 14.61
C LYS A 30 -14.61 -0.66 14.03
N LEU A 31 -13.65 -0.42 14.90
CA LEU A 31 -12.29 -0.02 14.56
C LEU A 31 -11.35 -1.04 15.19
N PHE A 32 -10.44 -1.61 14.41
CA PHE A 32 -9.45 -2.56 14.90
C PHE A 32 -8.11 -1.85 15.09
N ILE A 33 -7.50 -2.07 16.25
CA ILE A 33 -6.17 -1.55 16.59
C ILE A 33 -5.33 -2.75 16.98
N TYR A 34 -4.20 -2.91 16.31
CA TYR A 34 -3.17 -3.86 16.71
C TYR A 34 -1.97 -3.09 17.22
N GLU A 35 -1.57 -3.37 18.45
CA GLU A 35 -0.41 -2.75 19.09
C GLU A 35 0.65 -3.82 19.32
N TRP A 36 1.84 -3.59 18.76
CA TRP A 36 3.01 -4.44 18.96
C TRP A 36 4.14 -3.61 19.57
N MET A 37 4.49 -3.91 20.81
CA MET A 37 5.64 -3.30 21.49
C MET A 37 6.93 -3.89 20.89
N ILE A 38 7.75 -3.06 20.22
CA ILE A 38 9.06 -3.49 19.70
C ILE A 38 10.09 -3.47 20.83
N TYR A 39 10.12 -2.36 21.57
CA TYR A 39 11.16 -2.11 22.55
C TYR A 39 10.65 -1.22 23.67
N ASN A 40 11.06 -1.53 24.90
CA ASN A 40 10.73 -0.74 26.08
C ASN A 40 12.05 -0.37 26.78
N LEU A 41 12.42 0.90 26.72
CA LEU A 41 13.50 1.47 27.53
C LEU A 41 12.87 2.37 28.59
N ASP A 42 12.89 1.94 29.85
CA ASP A 42 12.42 2.71 31.00
C ASP A 42 11.08 3.43 30.77
N SER A 43 11.12 4.71 30.35
CA SER A 43 9.97 5.56 30.06
C SER A 43 9.54 5.64 28.59
N MET A 44 10.40 5.21 27.66
CA MET A 44 10.15 5.24 26.21
C MET A 44 9.72 3.87 25.71
N LYS A 45 8.43 3.76 25.38
CA LYS A 45 7.83 2.60 24.71
C LYS A 45 7.79 2.84 23.21
N MET A 46 8.55 2.06 22.46
CA MET A 46 8.50 2.05 21.00
C MET A 46 7.49 1.00 20.53
N ASN A 47 6.32 1.46 20.10
CA ASN A 47 5.19 0.60 19.71
C ASN A 47 4.88 0.76 18.23
N LEU A 48 4.75 -0.34 17.50
CA LEU A 48 4.08 -0.35 16.20
C LEU A 48 2.59 -0.44 16.45
N ILE A 49 1.86 0.56 15.98
CA ILE A 49 0.41 0.53 16.00
C ILE A 49 -0.05 0.39 14.55
N VAL A 50 -0.99 -0.52 14.31
CA VAL A 50 -1.68 -0.65 13.02
C VAL A 50 -3.15 -0.42 13.28
N VAL A 51 -3.74 0.54 12.56
CA VAL A 51 -5.16 0.87 12.66
C VAL A 51 -5.85 0.42 11.39
N ILE A 52 -6.93 -0.34 11.56
CA ILE A 52 -7.81 -0.73 10.47
C ILE A 52 -9.17 -0.10 10.75
N SER A 53 -9.55 0.84 9.89
CA SER A 53 -10.86 1.50 9.91
C SER A 53 -11.42 1.55 8.49
N PHE A 54 -12.74 1.75 8.37
CA PHE A 54 -13.40 1.95 7.07
C PHE A 54 -12.67 3.01 6.22
N LYS A 55 -12.34 4.17 6.82
CA LYS A 55 -11.69 5.27 6.10
C LYS A 55 -10.33 4.85 5.52
N LEU A 56 -9.51 4.17 6.32
CA LEU A 56 -8.19 3.71 5.89
C LEU A 56 -8.29 2.63 4.81
N LEU A 57 -9.23 1.68 4.94
CA LEU A 57 -9.45 0.65 3.93
C LEU A 57 -9.95 1.20 2.60
N MET A 58 -10.83 2.22 2.62
CA MET A 58 -11.27 2.89 1.39
C MET A 58 -10.13 3.68 0.74
N PHE A 59 -9.23 4.27 1.53
CA PHE A 59 -8.05 4.95 0.98
C PHE A 59 -7.07 3.94 0.35
N MET A 60 -6.84 2.80 1.02
CA MET A 60 -6.08 1.67 0.46
C MET A 60 -6.65 1.17 -0.86
N PHE A 61 -7.97 1.02 -0.96
CA PHE A 61 -8.66 0.67 -2.21
C PHE A 61 -8.29 1.64 -3.34
N LEU A 62 -8.40 2.95 -3.11
CA LEU A 62 -8.12 3.97 -4.12
C LEU A 62 -6.66 3.93 -4.58
N VAL A 63 -5.71 3.85 -3.65
CA VAL A 63 -4.27 3.81 -3.98
C VAL A 63 -3.93 2.57 -4.81
N MET A 64 -4.44 1.41 -4.43
CA MET A 64 -4.24 0.16 -5.18
C MET A 64 -4.87 0.22 -6.58
N LEU A 65 -6.06 0.82 -6.69
CA LEU A 65 -6.73 1.02 -7.98
C LEU A 65 -5.92 1.95 -8.89
N ILE A 66 -5.45 3.09 -8.39
CA ILE A 66 -4.65 4.03 -9.17
C ILE A 66 -3.34 3.38 -9.63
N CYS A 67 -2.63 2.68 -8.74
CA CYS A 67 -1.39 1.98 -9.10
C CYS A 67 -1.60 0.89 -10.16
N SER A 68 -2.74 0.20 -10.12
CA SER A 68 -3.08 -0.79 -11.14
C SER A 68 -3.25 -0.18 -12.53
N MET A 69 -3.89 1.00 -12.61
CA MET A 69 -4.07 1.72 -13.87
C MET A 69 -2.73 2.25 -14.40
N ILE A 70 -1.85 2.72 -13.50
CA ILE A 70 -0.50 3.15 -13.87
C ILE A 70 0.30 1.98 -14.48
N LEU A 71 0.23 0.78 -13.91
CA LEU A 71 0.90 -0.39 -14.49
C LEU A 71 0.37 -0.75 -15.87
N LEU A 72 -0.95 -0.80 -16.04
CA LEU A 72 -1.55 -1.16 -17.32
C LEU A 72 -1.22 -0.13 -18.39
N TYR A 73 -1.25 1.15 -18.04
CA TYR A 73 -0.86 2.23 -18.93
C TYR A 73 0.64 2.19 -19.29
N SER A 74 1.50 1.84 -18.33
CA SER A 74 2.95 1.77 -18.57
C SER A 74 3.35 0.75 -19.65
N VAL A 75 2.53 -0.27 -19.89
CA VAL A 75 2.80 -1.32 -20.89
C VAL A 75 2.70 -0.79 -22.31
N SER A 76 1.76 0.12 -22.59
CA SER A 76 1.67 0.77 -23.90
C SER A 76 2.59 1.98 -24.01
N TYR A 77 2.86 2.66 -22.89
CA TYR A 77 3.65 3.89 -22.87
C TYR A 77 5.17 3.65 -22.94
N MET A 78 5.70 2.62 -22.27
CA MET A 78 7.14 2.40 -22.21
C MET A 78 7.68 1.72 -23.47
N ASN A 79 8.49 2.45 -24.23
CA ASN A 79 9.18 1.98 -25.43
C ASN A 79 9.97 0.67 -25.18
N LEU A 80 9.78 -0.29 -26.08
CA LEU A 80 10.16 -1.71 -25.95
C LEU A 80 11.67 -1.98 -25.98
N ASN A 81 12.49 -1.01 -26.38
CA ASN A 81 13.88 -1.27 -26.75
C ASN A 81 14.79 -1.54 -25.54
N ASN A 82 14.38 -1.15 -24.31
CA ASN A 82 15.27 -1.24 -23.15
C ASN A 82 14.66 -2.00 -21.97
N LYS A 83 14.78 -3.34 -22.02
CA LYS A 83 14.23 -4.28 -21.00
C LYS A 83 14.70 -3.98 -19.57
N TYR A 84 15.88 -3.39 -19.39
CA TYR A 84 16.41 -3.05 -18.07
C TYR A 84 15.61 -1.92 -17.39
N LEU A 85 15.34 -0.83 -18.11
CA LEU A 85 14.56 0.31 -17.61
C LEU A 85 13.14 -0.11 -17.22
N ILE A 86 12.51 -0.98 -18.02
CA ILE A 86 11.19 -1.54 -17.75
C ILE A 86 11.19 -2.33 -16.43
N LYS A 87 12.21 -3.17 -16.19
CA LYS A 87 12.34 -3.90 -14.92
C LYS A 87 12.55 -2.95 -13.74
N ARG A 88 13.40 -1.93 -13.89
CA ARG A 88 13.65 -0.94 -12.83
C ARG A 88 12.38 -0.18 -12.47
N PHE A 89 11.61 0.27 -13.47
CA PHE A 89 10.32 0.93 -13.26
C PHE A 89 9.35 0.03 -12.48
N TYR A 90 9.23 -1.24 -12.88
CA TYR A 90 8.37 -2.19 -12.17
C TYR A 90 8.71 -2.28 -10.68
N TYR A 91 9.99 -2.44 -10.32
CA TYR A 91 10.39 -2.55 -8.92
C TYR A 91 10.16 -1.25 -8.14
N LEU A 92 10.49 -0.09 -8.74
CA LEU A 92 10.24 1.21 -8.11
C LEU A 92 8.75 1.41 -7.80
N MET A 93 7.89 1.02 -8.75
CA MET A 93 6.46 1.18 -8.57
C MET A 93 5.89 0.21 -7.51
N MET A 94 6.46 -0.99 -7.35
CA MET A 94 6.10 -1.88 -6.24
C MET A 94 6.55 -1.35 -4.88
N LEU A 95 7.75 -0.80 -4.81
CA LEU A 95 8.29 -0.20 -3.58
C LEU A 95 7.45 1.02 -3.17
N PHE A 96 7.06 1.85 -4.14
CA PHE A 96 6.13 2.96 -3.93
C PHE A 96 4.78 2.51 -3.39
N LEU A 97 4.22 1.43 -3.94
CA LEU A 97 2.96 0.88 -3.47
C LEU A 97 3.08 0.36 -2.04
N LEU A 98 4.18 -0.31 -1.69
CA LEU A 98 4.43 -0.78 -0.33
C LEU A 98 4.60 0.37 0.67
N SER A 99 5.36 1.42 0.34
CA SER A 99 5.57 2.56 1.23
C SER A 99 4.27 3.34 1.49
N MET A 100 3.43 3.52 0.46
CA MET A 100 2.08 4.07 0.64
C MET A 100 1.26 3.24 1.62
N ILE A 101 1.24 1.92 1.48
CA ILE A 101 0.45 1.04 2.37
C ILE A 101 0.88 1.19 3.83
N PHE A 102 2.19 1.25 4.09
CA PHE A 102 2.70 1.47 5.44
C PHE A 102 2.27 2.82 6.02
N LEU A 103 2.33 3.88 5.22
CA LEU A 103 1.91 5.21 5.65
C LEU A 103 0.43 5.21 6.06
N ILE A 104 -0.43 4.58 5.27
CA ILE A 104 -1.89 4.57 5.49
C ILE A 104 -2.27 3.80 6.75
N LEU A 105 -1.63 2.65 6.99
CA LEU A 105 -2.00 1.76 8.10
C LEU A 105 -1.54 2.28 9.47
N SER A 106 -0.66 3.27 9.50
CA SER A 106 0.08 3.62 10.69
C SER A 106 -0.40 4.91 11.36
N PRO A 107 -0.69 4.90 12.67
CA PRO A 107 -0.99 6.11 13.44
C PRO A 107 0.22 6.60 14.26
N ASN A 108 1.33 5.86 14.33
CA ASN A 108 2.51 6.25 15.11
C ASN A 108 3.53 7.01 14.24
N MET A 109 4.17 8.03 14.81
CA MET A 109 5.16 8.87 14.11
C MET A 109 6.34 8.05 13.56
N LEU A 110 6.76 7.00 14.27
CA LEU A 110 7.90 6.19 13.85
C LEU A 110 7.59 5.38 12.58
N THR A 111 6.38 4.81 12.50
CA THR A 111 5.90 4.10 11.31
C THR A 111 5.53 5.04 10.16
N LEU A 112 5.07 6.25 10.47
CA LEU A 112 4.87 7.31 9.48
C LEU A 112 6.19 7.71 8.82
N LEU A 113 7.27 7.86 9.59
CA LEU A 113 8.60 8.15 9.08
C LEU A 113 9.11 7.06 8.13
N LEU A 114 8.94 5.78 8.50
CA LEU A 114 9.32 4.65 7.63
C LEU A 114 8.56 4.64 6.30
N GLY A 115 7.26 4.95 6.32
CA GLY A 115 6.46 5.08 5.10
C GLY A 115 6.84 6.31 4.28
N TRP A 116 7.13 7.43 4.94
CA TRP A 116 7.51 8.70 4.33
C TRP A 116 8.85 8.62 3.60
N ASP A 117 9.87 8.04 4.23
CA ASP A 117 11.21 7.90 3.62
C ASP A 117 11.21 6.94 2.42
N GLY A 118 10.23 6.03 2.33
CA GLY A 118 10.02 5.18 1.17
C GLY A 118 9.22 5.82 0.03
N LEU A 119 8.71 7.05 0.23
CA LEU A 119 7.97 7.81 -0.78
C LEU A 119 8.81 8.90 -1.44
N GLY A 120 9.71 9.53 -0.67
CA GLY A 120 10.68 10.52 -1.15
C GLY A 120 11.82 9.90 -1.93
#